data_AF-A0A2V8AWJ1-F1
#
_entry.id   AF-A0A2V8AWJ1-F1
#
_cell.length_a   1.000
_cell.length_b   1.000
_cell.length_c   1.000
_cell.angle_alpha   90.00
_cell.angle_beta   90.00
_cell.angle_gamma   90.00
#
_symmetry.space_group_name_H-M   'P 1'
#
loop_
_entity.id
_entity.type
_entity.pdbx_description
1 polymer ?
#
loop_
_entity_poly.entity_id
_entity_poly.type
_entity_poly.pdbx_seq_one_letter_code
_entity_poly.pdbx_strand_id
1 'polypeptide(L)'
;MPSMDDNRFAGAGAWLTRMVAAGLVCLLVEACAETPTQPRDTTLPTGRWSGDGACLSVAVDGCDLVVGCGHGQFPPPVVHADGTFEVNGTYRIEVGPISINPAPPAMFSGVLSSQTLTLSVTPIDPSLRPASYVLQLTNASGKCAVPCV
;
A
#
# COMPACT_ATOMS: atom_id res chain seq x y z
N MET A 1 15.53 -30.17 45.22
CA MET A 1 16.91 -29.74 45.53
C MET A 1 17.60 -30.92 46.20
N PRO A 2 18.80 -31.37 45.80
CA PRO A 2 19.73 -30.75 44.85
C PRO A 2 20.31 -31.69 43.76
N SER A 3 20.97 -31.02 42.81
CA SER A 3 22.25 -31.36 42.19
C SER A 3 22.35 -32.54 41.22
N MET A 4 22.73 -32.28 39.96
CA MET A 4 24.11 -31.95 39.51
C MET A 4 25.02 -33.15 39.74
N ASP A 5 25.83 -33.60 38.81
CA ASP A 5 26.09 -33.25 37.43
C ASP A 5 27.13 -34.28 36.94
N ASP A 6 27.35 -34.26 35.64
CA ASP A 6 28.65 -34.51 35.02
C ASP A 6 29.23 -35.94 34.95
N ASN A 7 29.09 -36.45 33.73
CA ASN A 7 30.23 -36.69 32.83
C ASN A 7 31.35 -37.60 33.34
N ARG A 8 31.54 -38.71 32.63
CA ARG A 8 32.82 -38.98 31.95
C ARG A 8 32.67 -40.03 30.84
N PHE A 9 32.80 -39.50 29.62
CA PHE A 9 33.71 -39.91 28.57
C PHE A 9 34.06 -41.38 28.36
N ALA A 10 34.01 -41.69 27.08
CA ALA A 10 34.96 -42.51 26.33
C ALA A 10 34.71 -44.02 26.35
N GLY A 11 34.50 -44.54 25.15
CA GLY A 11 34.56 -45.98 24.93
C GLY A 11 33.88 -46.40 23.64
N ALA A 12 34.36 -45.88 22.51
CA ALA A 12 34.11 -46.52 21.23
C ALA A 12 34.52 -47.99 21.30
N GLY A 13 33.63 -48.89 20.92
CA GLY A 13 33.89 -50.32 20.97
C GLY A 13 32.73 -51.09 20.39
N ALA A 14 32.57 -50.99 19.07
CA ALA A 14 31.58 -51.71 18.30
C ALA A 14 31.65 -53.23 18.58
N TRP A 15 30.62 -53.75 19.26
CA TRP A 15 30.31 -55.17 19.30
C TRP A 15 28.84 -55.36 18.94
N LEU A 16 28.66 -55.45 17.63
CA LEU A 16 27.79 -56.37 16.92
C LEU A 16 26.44 -56.77 17.55
N THR A 17 25.43 -56.47 16.75
CA THR A 17 24.30 -57.32 16.36
C THR A 17 23.05 -57.34 17.22
N ARG A 18 21.96 -57.07 16.48
CA ARG A 18 20.55 -57.40 16.73
C ARG A 18 19.82 -56.44 17.67
N MET A 19 19.04 -55.55 17.10
CA MET A 19 17.58 -55.71 17.02
C MET A 19 16.93 -54.35 16.72
N VAL A 20 16.04 -54.36 15.73
CA VAL A 20 14.88 -53.47 15.61
C VAL A 20 15.22 -51.98 15.51
N ALA A 21 15.51 -51.53 14.28
CA ALA A 21 15.42 -50.12 13.94
C ALA A 21 13.95 -49.69 14.03
N ALA A 22 13.53 -49.30 15.23
CA ALA A 22 12.40 -48.43 15.46
C ALA A 22 12.70 -47.11 14.75
N GLY A 23 12.27 -47.03 13.49
CA GLY A 23 12.43 -45.86 12.63
C GLY A 23 11.61 -44.70 13.15
N LEU A 24 12.21 -43.92 14.04
CA LEU A 24 12.25 -42.46 14.03
C LEU A 24 11.07 -41.82 13.28
N VAL A 25 9.98 -41.53 14.01
CA VAL A 25 8.92 -40.60 13.59
C VAL A 25 9.54 -39.20 13.55
N CYS A 26 10.26 -38.91 12.47
CA CYS A 26 10.75 -37.58 12.13
C CYS A 26 9.56 -36.76 11.60
N LEU A 27 9.00 -35.95 12.50
CA LEU A 27 8.61 -34.56 12.28
C LEU A 27 8.47 -34.14 10.79
N LEU A 28 7.31 -34.41 10.19
CA LEU A 28 6.89 -33.77 8.95
C LEU A 28 6.24 -32.41 9.30
N VAL A 29 7.06 -31.42 9.67
CA VAL A 29 6.64 -30.02 9.54
C VAL A 29 6.96 -29.66 8.10
N GLU A 30 6.00 -29.86 7.19
CA GLU A 30 5.99 -29.18 5.91
C GLU A 30 5.78 -27.70 6.21
N ALA A 31 6.88 -27.01 6.53
CA ALA A 31 6.92 -25.57 6.45
C ALA A 31 6.71 -25.26 4.96
N CYS A 32 5.49 -24.88 4.59
CA CYS A 32 5.23 -24.22 3.32
C CYS A 32 6.21 -23.05 3.24
N ALA A 33 7.28 -23.23 2.47
CA ALA A 33 8.14 -22.14 2.08
C ALA A 33 7.32 -21.29 1.10
N GLU A 34 6.44 -20.44 1.64
CA GLU A 34 5.88 -19.32 0.90
C GLU A 34 7.07 -18.46 0.50
N THR A 35 7.53 -18.67 -0.74
CA THR A 35 8.54 -17.82 -1.35
C THR A 35 7.99 -16.40 -1.30
N PRO A 36 8.65 -15.44 -0.62
CA PRO A 36 8.16 -14.07 -0.57
C PRO A 36 8.00 -13.59 -2.00
N THR A 37 6.75 -13.34 -2.42
CA THR A 37 6.50 -12.75 -3.72
C THR A 37 7.14 -11.37 -3.68
N GLN A 38 8.22 -11.19 -4.43
CA GLN A 38 8.88 -9.90 -4.53
C GLN A 38 7.81 -8.84 -4.87
N PRO A 39 7.71 -7.73 -4.11
CA PRO A 39 6.75 -6.68 -4.42
C PRO A 39 7.02 -6.18 -5.83
N ARG A 40 5.96 -6.10 -6.63
CA ARG A 40 6.01 -5.65 -8.03
C ARG A 40 5.31 -4.32 -8.14
N ASP A 41 5.66 -3.56 -9.16
CA ASP A 41 4.90 -2.40 -9.55
C ASP A 41 3.46 -2.82 -9.91
N THR A 42 2.50 -2.04 -9.45
CA THR A 42 1.07 -2.25 -9.65
C THR A 42 0.40 -0.96 -10.11
N THR A 43 -0.90 -1.01 -10.37
CA THR A 43 -1.69 0.19 -10.62
C THR A 43 -2.54 0.48 -9.39
N LEU A 44 -2.81 1.76 -9.12
CA LEU A 44 -3.72 2.15 -8.05
C LEU A 44 -5.09 1.47 -8.27
N PRO A 45 -5.64 0.76 -7.26
CA PRO A 45 -6.90 0.04 -7.43
C PRO A 45 -8.05 0.96 -7.85
N THR A 46 -8.79 0.55 -8.88
CA THR A 46 -9.99 1.23 -9.34
C THR A 46 -11.07 1.21 -8.28
N GLY A 47 -11.83 2.29 -8.18
CA GLY A 47 -12.90 2.44 -7.20
C GLY A 47 -12.96 3.83 -6.60
N ARG A 48 -13.80 3.99 -5.59
CA ARG A 48 -13.90 5.24 -4.84
C ARG A 48 -13.09 5.15 -3.57
N TRP A 49 -12.23 6.14 -3.37
CA TRP A 49 -11.46 6.34 -2.16
C TRP A 49 -11.99 7.59 -1.45
N SER A 50 -12.23 7.51 -0.14
CA SER A 50 -12.75 8.66 0.62
C SER A 50 -12.14 8.72 2.02
N GLY A 51 -11.99 9.93 2.53
CA GLY A 51 -11.45 10.23 3.86
C GLY A 51 -11.05 11.70 3.93
N ASP A 52 -10.89 12.26 5.12
CA ASP A 52 -10.45 13.66 5.33
C ASP A 52 -11.20 14.73 4.52
N GLY A 53 -12.51 14.53 4.28
CA GLY A 53 -13.32 15.45 3.45
C GLY A 53 -12.95 15.44 1.96
N ALA A 54 -12.11 14.50 1.54
CA ALA A 54 -11.66 14.27 0.19
C ALA A 54 -12.33 13.02 -0.41
N CYS A 55 -12.48 13.03 -1.73
CA CYS A 55 -12.94 11.89 -2.48
C CYS A 55 -12.13 11.76 -3.76
N LEU A 56 -11.55 10.59 -4.00
CA LEU A 56 -10.84 10.25 -5.23
C LEU A 56 -11.58 9.12 -5.97
N SER A 57 -11.92 9.37 -7.23
CA SER A 57 -12.44 8.34 -8.15
C SER A 57 -11.30 7.83 -9.01
N VAL A 58 -10.99 6.54 -8.93
CA VAL A 58 -9.96 5.90 -9.76
C VAL A 58 -10.66 5.04 -10.81
N ALA A 59 -10.44 5.36 -12.08
CA ALA A 59 -10.90 4.63 -13.24
C ALA A 59 -9.72 4.16 -14.11
N VAL A 60 -10.02 3.37 -15.14
CA VAL A 60 -8.99 2.82 -16.05
C VAL A 60 -8.31 3.91 -16.87
N ASP A 61 -9.03 5.00 -17.13
CA ASP A 61 -8.60 6.12 -17.97
C ASP A 61 -8.14 7.35 -17.18
N GLY A 62 -8.34 7.39 -15.87
CA GLY A 62 -7.96 8.55 -15.07
C GLY A 62 -8.40 8.51 -13.61
N CYS A 63 -7.89 9.48 -12.88
CA CYS A 63 -8.17 9.73 -11.48
C CYS A 63 -8.77 11.13 -11.33
N ASP A 64 -9.90 11.24 -10.63
CA ASP A 64 -10.57 12.51 -10.32
C ASP A 64 -10.63 12.71 -8.80
N LEU A 65 -9.90 13.71 -8.29
CA LEU A 65 -9.92 14.14 -6.90
C LEU A 65 -10.91 15.29 -6.72
N VAL A 66 -11.75 15.23 -5.70
CA VAL A 66 -12.63 16.30 -5.26
C VAL A 66 -12.44 16.54 -3.76
N VAL A 67 -12.12 17.77 -3.38
CA VAL A 67 -11.82 18.21 -2.02
C VAL A 67 -12.48 19.57 -1.75
N GLY A 68 -13.74 19.55 -1.32
CA GLY A 68 -14.56 20.76 -1.25
C GLY A 68 -14.62 21.44 -2.62
N CYS A 69 -14.01 22.63 -2.71
CA CYS A 69 -13.94 23.42 -3.93
C CYS A 69 -12.73 23.08 -4.83
N GLY A 70 -11.84 22.19 -4.39
CA GLY A 70 -10.68 21.76 -5.14
C GLY A 70 -10.97 20.54 -6.01
N HIS A 71 -10.52 20.60 -7.26
CA HIS A 71 -10.66 19.55 -8.26
C HIS A 71 -9.30 19.20 -8.85
N GLY A 72 -8.92 17.92 -8.76
CA GLY A 72 -7.70 17.39 -9.33
C GLY A 72 -7.97 16.32 -10.38
N GLN A 73 -7.14 16.29 -11.43
CA GLN A 73 -7.17 15.27 -12.47
C GLN A 73 -5.75 14.78 -12.76
N PHE A 74 -5.55 13.46 -12.80
CA PHE A 74 -4.26 12.84 -13.15
C PHE A 74 -4.48 11.45 -13.78
N PRO A 75 -3.56 10.95 -14.62
CA PRO A 75 -3.67 9.59 -15.16
C PRO A 75 -3.48 8.52 -14.07
N PRO A 76 -3.91 7.27 -14.29
CA PRO A 76 -3.70 6.20 -13.32
C PRO A 76 -2.20 6.00 -13.05
N PRO A 77 -1.73 6.18 -11.80
CA PRO A 77 -0.31 6.09 -11.52
C PRO A 77 0.15 4.63 -11.46
N VAL A 78 1.42 4.42 -11.81
CA VAL A 78 2.14 3.20 -11.45
C VAL A 78 2.53 3.33 -9.97
N VAL A 79 2.07 2.41 -9.16
CA VAL A 79 2.43 2.28 -7.75
C VAL A 79 3.63 1.37 -7.66
N HIS A 80 4.75 1.90 -7.18
CA HIS A 80 5.99 1.17 -7.03
C HIS A 80 5.86 0.04 -5.99
N ALA A 81 6.80 -0.89 -6.04
CA ALA A 81 6.98 -1.98 -5.07
C ALA A 81 6.96 -1.54 -3.59
N ASP A 82 7.35 -0.31 -3.28
CA ASP A 82 7.34 0.27 -1.93
C ASP A 82 6.01 0.96 -1.55
N GLY A 83 5.01 0.90 -2.45
CA GLY A 83 3.70 1.52 -2.29
C GLY A 83 3.65 2.98 -2.72
N THR A 84 4.75 3.58 -3.19
CA THR A 84 4.78 5.00 -3.55
C THR A 84 4.40 5.24 -5.01
N PHE A 85 3.93 6.45 -5.31
CA PHE A 85 3.84 6.93 -6.69
C PHE A 85 4.01 8.45 -6.75
N GLU A 86 4.39 8.93 -7.92
CA GLU A 86 4.41 10.34 -8.29
C GLU A 86 3.91 10.49 -9.73
N VAL A 87 3.02 11.46 -9.96
CA VAL A 87 2.38 11.66 -11.26
C VAL A 87 1.99 13.12 -11.47
N ASN A 88 2.25 13.62 -12.68
CA ASN A 88 1.79 14.94 -13.09
C ASN A 88 0.29 14.94 -13.35
N GLY A 89 -0.38 16.00 -12.94
CA GLY A 89 -1.78 16.22 -13.22
C GLY A 89 -2.11 17.70 -13.25
N THR A 90 -3.39 17.99 -13.00
CA THR A 90 -3.89 19.35 -12.85
C THR A 90 -4.66 19.46 -11.55
N TYR A 91 -4.61 20.64 -10.94
CA TYR A 91 -5.36 20.95 -9.73
C TYR A 91 -5.87 22.38 -9.81
N ARG A 92 -7.18 22.56 -9.66
CA ARG A 92 -7.84 23.86 -9.67
C ARG A 92 -8.71 24.02 -8.43
N ILE A 93 -8.85 25.26 -7.98
CA ILE A 93 -9.77 25.65 -6.93
C ILE A 93 -10.91 26.45 -7.57
N GLU A 94 -12.15 26.00 -7.43
CA GLU A 94 -13.35 26.63 -7.99
C GLU A 94 -14.15 27.30 -6.87
N VAL A 95 -13.88 28.58 -6.63
CA VAL A 95 -14.59 29.39 -5.62
C VAL A 95 -15.43 30.44 -6.34
N GLY A 96 -16.76 30.28 -6.30
CA GLY A 96 -17.69 31.18 -6.97
C GLY A 96 -17.62 31.07 -8.51
N PRO A 97 -17.99 32.13 -9.27
CA PRO A 97 -18.03 32.07 -10.74
C PRO A 97 -16.64 32.05 -11.40
N ILE A 98 -15.57 32.11 -10.61
CA ILE A 98 -14.19 32.12 -11.12
C ILE A 98 -13.69 30.68 -11.14
N SER A 99 -13.46 30.18 -12.36
CA SER A 99 -12.73 28.93 -12.60
C SER A 99 -11.57 29.22 -13.53
N ILE A 100 -10.37 28.77 -13.17
CA ILE A 100 -9.18 28.92 -14.01
C ILE A 100 -9.19 27.78 -15.04
N ASN A 101 -9.28 28.14 -16.31
CA ASN A 101 -9.28 27.22 -17.44
C ASN A 101 -8.18 27.62 -18.45
N PRO A 102 -7.24 26.72 -18.80
CA PRO A 102 -7.12 25.34 -18.34
C PRO A 102 -6.74 25.22 -16.86
N ALA A 103 -7.08 24.09 -16.24
CA ALA A 103 -6.71 23.79 -14.87
C ALA A 103 -5.17 23.86 -14.71
N PRO A 104 -4.64 24.58 -13.71
CA PRO A 104 -3.21 24.69 -13.51
C PRO A 104 -2.55 23.33 -13.25
N PRO A 105 -1.28 23.15 -13.67
CA PRO A 105 -0.54 21.92 -13.42
C PRO A 105 -0.25 21.73 -11.92
N ALA A 106 -0.21 20.46 -11.50
CA ALA A 106 0.10 20.04 -10.14
C ALA A 106 0.81 18.69 -10.14
N MET A 107 1.63 18.45 -9.11
CA MET A 107 2.22 17.15 -8.85
C MET A 107 1.38 16.41 -7.80
N PHE A 108 1.05 15.16 -8.10
CA PHE A 108 0.39 14.26 -7.16
C PHE A 108 1.39 13.20 -6.73
N SER A 109 1.50 12.99 -5.43
CA SER A 109 2.26 11.87 -4.89
C SER A 109 1.41 11.09 -3.90
N GLY A 110 1.71 9.82 -3.73
CA GLY A 110 0.98 9.04 -2.75
C GLY A 110 1.74 7.86 -2.20
N VAL A 111 1.24 7.37 -1.06
CA VAL A 111 1.71 6.16 -0.40
C VAL A 111 0.50 5.25 -0.19
N LEU A 112 0.49 4.12 -0.88
CA LEU A 112 -0.51 3.08 -0.78
C LEU A 112 -0.04 2.01 0.21
N SER A 113 -0.81 1.81 1.28
CA SER A 113 -0.62 0.72 2.22
C SER A 113 -1.93 -0.05 2.37
N SER A 114 -1.97 -1.27 1.84
CA SER A 114 -3.16 -2.11 1.77
C SER A 114 -4.35 -1.42 1.08
N GLN A 115 -5.29 -0.86 1.85
CA GLN A 115 -6.48 -0.16 1.36
C GLN A 115 -6.54 1.29 1.85
N THR A 116 -5.42 1.81 2.34
CA THR A 116 -5.26 3.20 2.78
C THR A 116 -4.28 3.89 1.85
N LEU A 117 -4.72 5.01 1.28
CA LEU A 117 -3.93 5.87 0.42
C LEU A 117 -3.70 7.21 1.12
N THR A 118 -2.45 7.56 1.39
CA THR A 118 -2.07 8.93 1.71
C THR A 118 -1.76 9.65 0.40
N LEU A 119 -2.61 10.56 -0.02
CA LEU A 119 -2.47 11.33 -1.26
C LEU A 119 -2.03 12.76 -0.94
N SER A 120 -0.96 13.23 -1.57
CA SER A 120 -0.48 14.60 -1.49
C SER A 120 -0.62 15.30 -2.83
N VAL A 121 -1.05 16.56 -2.79
CA VAL A 121 -1.20 17.43 -3.95
C VAL A 121 -0.28 18.62 -3.75
N THR A 122 0.61 18.84 -4.72
CA THR A 122 1.53 19.99 -4.75
C THR A 122 1.24 20.81 -6.01
N PRO A 123 0.43 21.87 -5.91
CA PRO A 123 0.21 22.79 -7.02
C PRO A 123 1.53 23.44 -7.45
N ILE A 124 1.69 23.67 -8.76
CA ILE A 124 2.86 24.42 -9.26
C ILE A 124 2.74 25.91 -8.93
N ASP A 125 1.51 26.43 -8.81
CA ASP A 125 1.25 27.80 -8.38
C ASP A 125 1.67 27.99 -6.91
N PRO A 126 2.68 28.82 -6.61
CA PRO A 126 3.19 29.01 -5.25
C PRO A 126 2.21 29.74 -4.32
N SER A 127 1.13 30.33 -4.86
CA SER A 127 0.06 30.93 -4.04
C SER A 127 -0.85 29.88 -3.40
N LEU A 128 -0.86 28.66 -3.95
CA LEU A 128 -1.59 27.52 -3.40
C LEU A 128 -0.67 26.70 -2.52
N ARG A 129 -1.18 26.27 -1.35
CA ARG A 129 -0.40 25.41 -0.44
C ARG A 129 -0.55 23.95 -0.85
N PRO A 130 0.51 23.14 -0.70
CA PRO A 130 0.39 21.69 -0.75
C PRO A 130 -0.57 21.17 0.32
N ALA A 131 -1.28 20.09 0.00
CA ALA A 131 -2.22 19.44 0.91
C ALA A 131 -2.04 17.92 0.88
N SER A 132 -2.41 17.25 1.97
CA SER A 132 -2.35 15.79 2.10
C SER A 132 -3.66 15.25 2.68
N TYR A 133 -4.09 14.11 2.18
CA TYR A 133 -5.37 13.48 2.51
C TYR A 133 -5.15 11.98 2.72
N VAL A 134 -5.72 11.44 3.79
CA VAL A 134 -5.80 10.00 4.03
C VAL A 134 -7.15 9.50 3.51
N LEU A 135 -7.09 8.60 2.54
CA LEU A 135 -8.24 8.05 1.85
C LEU A 135 -8.31 6.54 2.06
N GLN A 136 -9.50 6.01 2.22
CA GLN A 136 -9.74 4.56 2.28
C GLN A 136 -10.55 4.11 1.08
N LEU A 137 -10.20 2.96 0.52
CA LEU A 137 -11.00 2.34 -0.54
C LEU A 137 -12.37 1.98 0.03
N THR A 138 -13.42 2.38 -0.68
CA THR A 138 -14.81 2.13 -0.29
C THR A 138 -15.46 1.11 -1.21
N ASN A 139 -16.59 0.54 -0.78
CA ASN A 139 -17.43 -0.31 -1.62
C ASN A 139 -18.28 0.50 -2.63
N ALA A 140 -18.11 1.83 -2.69
CA ALA A 140 -18.86 2.69 -3.59
C ALA A 140 -18.17 2.81 -4.96
N SER A 141 -18.98 3.06 -5.99
CA SER A 141 -18.53 3.22 -7.37
C SER A 141 -19.04 4.53 -7.99
N GLY A 142 -18.41 4.96 -9.09
CA GLY A 142 -18.76 6.18 -9.84
C GLY A 142 -18.01 7.43 -9.37
N LYS A 143 -18.38 8.59 -9.93
CA LYS A 143 -17.69 9.88 -9.69
C LYS A 143 -17.88 10.43 -8.27
N CYS A 144 -16.86 11.10 -7.77
CA CYS A 144 -16.87 11.79 -6.48
C CYS A 144 -17.73 13.04 -6.51
N ALA A 145 -18.44 13.28 -5.40
CA ALA A 145 -19.14 14.52 -5.15
C ALA A 145 -18.87 14.93 -3.70
N VAL A 146 -18.14 16.03 -3.52
CA VAL A 146 -17.96 16.68 -2.22
C VAL A 146 -18.56 18.08 -2.36
N PRO A 147 -19.51 18.47 -1.49
CA PRO A 147 -20.08 19.80 -1.55
C PRO A 147 -19.02 20.86 -1.20
N CYS A 148 -18.93 21.91 -2.02
CA CYS A 148 -18.22 23.15 -1.72
C CYS A 148 -19.23 24.07 -1.00
N VAL A 149 -19.16 24.15 0.34
CA VAL A 149 -20.07 24.91 1.21
C VAL A 149 -19.33 25.80 2.18
#